data_AF-A0A323VGQ2-F1
#
_entry.id   AF-A0A323VGQ2-F1
#
_cell.length_a   1.000
_cell.length_b   1.000
_cell.length_c   1.000
_cell.angle_alpha   90.00
_cell.angle_beta   90.00
_cell.angle_gamma   90.00
#
_symmetry.space_group_name_H-M   'P 1'
#
loop_
_entity.id
_entity.type
_entity.pdbx_description
1 polymer ?
#
loop_
_entity_poly.entity_id
_entity_poly.type
_entity_poly.pdbx_seq_one_letter_code
_entity_poly.pdbx_strand_id
1 'polypeptide(L)'
;MTEQDPVDSAWRIHGALADWTGKVDTKASFVLTIESALLVTIVALSGSGRRLYGLDGGARVIFWIGVSAIILGVVAVALVVKPRVRRRDVAGEWPQNYIFFGHLQFWSPADLEVALAERPLLPVLTRQLVNMSKIAWRKHLLVEVSLLCAVVGTALVVLAALLR
;
A
#
# COMPACT_ATOMS: atom_id res chain seq x y z
N MET A 1 19.88 33.09 -13.54
CA MET A 1 19.45 31.76 -13.06
C MET A 1 18.26 32.01 -12.17
N THR A 2 17.05 31.61 -12.57
CA THR A 2 15.83 31.83 -11.79
C THR A 2 15.96 31.03 -10.50
N GLU A 3 16.14 31.71 -9.39
CA GLU A 3 16.15 31.12 -8.05
C GLU A 3 14.78 30.48 -7.83
N GLN A 4 14.72 29.15 -7.88
CA GLN A 4 13.46 28.44 -7.71
C GLN A 4 13.00 28.63 -6.26
N ASP A 5 11.77 29.13 -6.08
CA ASP A 5 11.17 29.21 -4.75
C ASP A 5 11.16 27.81 -4.11
N PRO A 6 11.85 27.63 -2.97
CA PRO A 6 11.87 26.36 -2.26
C PRO A 6 10.47 25.86 -1.86
N VAL A 7 9.53 26.77 -1.59
CA VAL A 7 8.15 26.43 -1.21
C VAL A 7 7.40 25.86 -2.40
N ASP A 8 7.49 26.51 -3.57
CA ASP A 8 6.90 26.00 -4.82
C ASP A 8 7.47 24.63 -5.19
N SER A 9 8.78 24.46 -5.03
CA SER A 9 9.46 23.20 -5.28
C SER A 9 8.95 22.10 -4.35
N ALA A 10 8.79 22.42 -3.06
CA ALA A 10 8.23 21.50 -2.08
C ALA A 10 6.77 21.10 -2.40
N TRP A 11 5.94 22.04 -2.87
CA TRP A 11 4.58 21.73 -3.30
C TRP A 11 4.52 20.84 -4.55
N ARG A 12 5.44 21.03 -5.51
CA ARG A 12 5.53 20.12 -6.67
C ARG A 12 5.89 18.70 -6.26
N ILE A 13 6.84 18.53 -5.34
CA ILE A 13 7.21 17.22 -4.79
C ILE A 13 6.03 16.62 -4.02
N HIS A 14 5.31 17.43 -3.23
CA HIS A 14 4.11 17.00 -2.51
C HIS A 14 3.06 16.43 -3.47
N GLY A 15 2.77 17.15 -4.56
CA GLY A 15 1.87 16.70 -5.61
C GLY A 15 2.32 15.38 -6.26
N ALA A 16 3.60 15.25 -6.60
CA ALA A 16 4.15 14.02 -7.15
C ALA A 16 4.02 12.82 -6.19
N LEU A 17 4.30 13.03 -4.89
CA LEU A 17 4.14 11.99 -3.88
C LEU A 17 2.67 11.58 -3.70
N ALA A 18 1.73 12.52 -3.75
CA ALA A 18 0.30 12.23 -3.70
C ALA A 18 -0.15 11.40 -4.92
N ASP A 19 0.29 11.78 -6.11
CA ASP A 19 0.02 11.07 -7.37
C ASP A 19 0.58 9.63 -7.36
N TRP A 20 1.86 9.44 -6.99
CA TRP A 20 2.45 8.10 -6.91
C TRP A 20 1.76 7.23 -5.85
N THR A 21 1.39 7.81 -4.71
CA THR A 21 0.62 7.11 -3.68
C THR A 21 -0.75 6.66 -4.21
N GLY A 22 -1.45 7.53 -4.94
CA GLY A 22 -2.72 7.19 -5.57
C GLY A 22 -2.56 6.06 -6.60
N LYS A 23 -1.55 6.15 -7.47
CA LYS A 23 -1.27 5.13 -8.50
C LYS A 23 -0.96 3.76 -7.91
N VAL A 24 -0.17 3.68 -6.83
CA VAL A 24 0.11 2.40 -6.18
C VAL A 24 -1.11 1.82 -5.47
N ASP A 25 -2.01 2.66 -4.94
CA ASP A 25 -3.29 2.23 -4.35
C ASP A 25 -4.25 1.64 -5.39
N THR A 26 -4.32 2.28 -6.57
CA THR A 26 -5.05 1.72 -7.72
C THR A 26 -4.45 0.38 -8.14
N LYS A 27 -3.12 0.30 -8.29
CA LYS A 27 -2.43 -0.96 -8.64
C LYS A 27 -2.72 -2.07 -7.62
N ALA A 28 -2.66 -1.77 -6.32
CA ALA A 28 -2.94 -2.74 -5.27
C ALA A 28 -4.39 -3.25 -5.32
N SER A 29 -5.36 -2.38 -5.57
CA SER A 29 -6.77 -2.77 -5.71
C SER A 29 -7.00 -3.72 -6.89
N PHE A 30 -6.35 -3.46 -8.03
CA PHE A 30 -6.36 -4.36 -9.18
C PHE A 30 -5.73 -5.72 -8.85
N VAL A 31 -4.56 -5.73 -8.22
CA VAL A 31 -3.88 -6.98 -7.83
C VAL A 31 -4.72 -7.79 -6.84
N LEU A 32 -5.31 -7.14 -5.82
CA LEU A 32 -6.19 -7.80 -4.85
C LEU A 32 -7.38 -8.49 -5.53
N THR A 33 -7.96 -7.86 -6.56
CA THR A 33 -9.06 -8.44 -7.34
C THR A 33 -8.61 -9.72 -8.06
N ILE A 34 -7.44 -9.66 -8.71
CA ILE A 34 -6.85 -10.81 -9.43
C ILE A 34 -6.52 -11.95 -8.47
N GLU A 35 -5.83 -11.67 -7.37
CA GLU A 35 -5.46 -12.69 -6.38
C GLU A 35 -6.70 -13.31 -5.70
N SER A 36 -7.75 -12.52 -5.47
CA SER A 36 -9.04 -13.04 -4.95
C SER A 36 -9.69 -14.00 -5.94
N ALA A 37 -9.73 -13.63 -7.23
CA ALA A 37 -10.27 -14.50 -8.28
C ALA A 37 -9.45 -15.78 -8.43
N LEU A 38 -8.12 -15.69 -8.29
CA LEU A 38 -7.21 -16.83 -8.30
C LEU A 38 -7.51 -17.78 -7.13
N LEU A 39 -7.66 -17.27 -5.91
CA LEU A 39 -8.00 -18.09 -4.73
C LEU A 39 -9.36 -18.79 -4.90
N VAL A 40 -10.39 -18.10 -5.39
CA VAL A 40 -11.69 -18.70 -5.70
C VAL A 40 -11.54 -19.82 -6.73
N THR A 41 -10.70 -19.61 -7.76
CA THR A 41 -10.41 -20.63 -8.79
C THR A 41 -9.73 -21.87 -8.18
N ILE A 42 -8.77 -21.67 -7.27
CA ILE A 42 -8.08 -22.76 -6.57
C ILE A 42 -9.07 -23.57 -5.73
N VAL A 43 -9.92 -22.89 -4.96
CA VAL A 43 -10.98 -23.55 -4.16
C VAL A 43 -11.91 -24.34 -5.07
N ALA A 44 -12.35 -23.75 -6.18
CA ALA A 44 -13.20 -24.42 -7.15
C ALA A 44 -12.51 -25.67 -7.70
N LEU A 45 -11.23 -25.61 -8.07
CA LEU A 45 -10.49 -26.75 -8.63
C LEU A 45 -10.11 -27.85 -7.61
N SER A 46 -10.33 -27.59 -6.31
CA SER A 46 -10.04 -28.53 -5.22
C SER A 46 -11.21 -29.48 -4.89
N GLY A 47 -12.38 -29.29 -5.51
CA GLY A 47 -13.55 -30.16 -5.31
C GLY A 47 -13.39 -31.57 -5.88
N SER A 48 -14.18 -32.52 -5.37
CA SER A 48 -14.16 -33.95 -5.76
C SER A 48 -14.15 -34.14 -7.28
N GLY A 49 -13.23 -34.96 -7.77
CA GLY A 49 -13.09 -35.26 -9.22
C GLY A 49 -12.39 -34.17 -10.04
N ARG A 50 -11.92 -33.08 -9.43
CA ARG A 50 -11.17 -32.01 -10.13
C ARG A 50 -9.67 -32.18 -9.97
N ARG A 51 -8.90 -31.37 -10.73
CA ARG A 51 -7.43 -31.51 -10.86
C ARG A 51 -6.66 -31.38 -9.56
N LEU A 52 -7.12 -30.57 -8.59
CA LEU A 52 -6.43 -30.40 -7.30
C LEU A 52 -6.98 -31.32 -6.20
N TYR A 53 -7.97 -32.17 -6.50
CA TYR A 53 -8.51 -33.12 -5.53
C TYR A 53 -7.57 -34.30 -5.32
N GLY A 54 -7.45 -34.81 -4.10
CA GLY A 54 -6.70 -36.04 -3.83
C GLY A 54 -5.20 -35.95 -4.11
N LEU A 55 -4.60 -34.75 -4.01
CA LEU A 55 -3.14 -34.58 -4.03
C LEU A 55 -2.52 -35.29 -2.83
N ASP A 56 -1.50 -36.09 -3.08
CA ASP A 56 -0.74 -36.82 -2.07
C ASP A 56 0.76 -36.47 -2.12
N GLY A 57 1.51 -37.03 -1.16
CA GLY A 57 2.96 -36.90 -1.07
C GLY A 57 3.50 -35.47 -1.24
N GLY A 58 4.49 -35.33 -2.11
CA GLY A 58 5.16 -34.05 -2.39
C GLY A 58 4.27 -33.02 -3.09
N ALA A 59 3.34 -33.45 -3.94
CA ALA A 59 2.43 -32.55 -4.64
C ALA A 59 1.53 -31.79 -3.67
N ARG A 60 1.07 -32.45 -2.59
CA ARG A 60 0.30 -31.79 -1.51
C ARG A 60 1.11 -30.73 -0.79
N VAL A 61 2.39 -30.97 -0.51
CA VAL A 61 3.27 -30.01 0.17
C VAL A 61 3.49 -28.78 -0.72
N ILE A 62 3.84 -28.99 -2.00
CA ILE A 62 4.04 -27.91 -2.98
C ILE A 62 2.76 -27.07 -3.12
N PHE A 63 1.60 -27.71 -3.18
CA PHE A 63 0.31 -27.03 -3.24
C PHE A 63 0.10 -26.06 -2.07
N TRP A 64 0.29 -26.53 -0.84
CA TRP A 64 0.08 -25.70 0.35
C TRP A 64 1.10 -24.57 0.49
N ILE A 65 2.35 -24.77 0.05
CA ILE A 65 3.33 -23.68 -0.04
C ILE A 65 2.84 -22.62 -1.04
N GLY A 66 2.36 -23.06 -2.21
CA GLY A 66 1.82 -22.17 -3.24
C GLY A 66 0.61 -21.36 -2.78
N VAL A 67 -0.37 -22.02 -2.15
CA VAL A 67 -1.54 -21.36 -1.56
C VAL A 67 -1.14 -20.36 -0.46
N SER A 68 -0.21 -20.74 0.41
CA SER A 68 0.28 -19.86 1.47
C SER A 68 0.97 -18.62 0.90
N ALA A 69 1.76 -18.77 -0.17
CA ALA A 69 2.38 -17.65 -0.86
C ALA A 69 1.33 -16.68 -1.43
N ILE A 70 0.28 -17.19 -2.10
CA ILE A 70 -0.81 -16.33 -2.62
C ILE A 70 -1.53 -15.60 -1.48
N ILE A 71 -1.81 -16.27 -0.36
CA ILE A 71 -2.45 -15.64 0.81
C ILE A 71 -1.57 -14.52 1.38
N LEU A 72 -0.26 -14.73 1.47
CA LEU A 72 0.68 -13.67 1.89
C LEU A 72 0.66 -12.49 0.92
N GLY A 73 0.53 -12.74 -0.38
CA GLY A 73 0.36 -11.69 -1.39
C GLY A 73 -0.89 -10.86 -1.15
N VAL A 74 -2.04 -11.52 -0.96
CA VAL A 74 -3.32 -10.85 -0.63
C VAL A 74 -3.21 -9.98 0.61
N VAL A 75 -2.57 -10.49 1.66
CA VAL A 75 -2.35 -9.72 2.89
C VAL A 75 -1.49 -8.49 2.61
N ALA A 76 -0.45 -8.61 1.80
CA ALA A 76 0.43 -7.49 1.46
C ALA A 76 -0.31 -6.36 0.71
N VAL A 77 -1.14 -6.67 -0.31
CA VAL A 77 -1.94 -5.64 -1.00
C VAL A 77 -3.09 -5.11 -0.17
N ALA A 78 -3.68 -5.92 0.71
CA ALA A 78 -4.67 -5.44 1.68
C ALA A 78 -4.05 -4.39 2.64
N LEU A 79 -2.78 -4.56 3.02
CA LEU A 79 -2.05 -3.57 3.83
C LEU A 79 -1.72 -2.28 3.07
N VAL A 80 -1.66 -2.30 1.74
CA VAL A 80 -1.45 -1.11 0.90
C VAL A 80 -2.68 -0.20 0.93
N VAL A 81 -3.87 -0.78 0.75
CA VAL A 81 -5.15 -0.06 0.69
C VAL A 81 -5.70 0.28 2.08
N LYS A 82 -5.15 -0.29 3.15
CA LYS A 82 -5.58 -0.05 4.52
C LYS A 82 -5.52 1.46 4.86
N PRO A 83 -6.63 2.07 5.33
CA PRO A 83 -6.63 3.47 5.72
C PRO A 83 -5.69 3.68 6.91
N ARG A 84 -4.75 4.63 6.77
CA ARG A 84 -3.76 4.94 7.81
C ARG A 84 -4.15 6.22 8.53
N VAL A 85 -5.00 6.09 9.54
CA VAL A 85 -5.40 7.21 10.40
C VAL A 85 -4.41 7.30 11.56
N ARG A 86 -3.47 8.25 11.50
CA ARG A 86 -2.57 8.54 12.63
C ARG A 86 -3.38 9.30 13.69
N ARG A 87 -3.83 8.62 14.74
CA ARG A 87 -4.67 9.24 15.79
C ARG A 87 -3.90 9.69 17.02
N ARG A 88 -2.85 8.97 17.42
CA ARG A 88 -2.13 9.19 18.70
C ARG A 88 -1.18 10.39 18.66
N ASP A 89 -0.30 10.44 17.66
CA ASP A 89 0.75 11.47 17.62
C ASP A 89 0.26 12.83 17.14
N VAL A 90 -0.89 12.84 16.45
CA VAL A 90 -1.46 14.04 15.81
C VAL A 90 -1.96 15.06 16.84
N ALA A 91 -2.47 14.61 18.00
CA ALA A 91 -2.98 15.50 19.05
C ALA A 91 -1.87 16.31 19.76
N GLY A 92 -0.62 15.85 19.74
CA GLY A 92 0.52 16.60 20.29
C GLY A 92 1.23 17.46 19.25
N GLU A 93 1.19 17.05 17.97
CA GLU A 93 1.93 17.69 16.89
C GLU A 93 1.13 18.75 16.13
N TRP A 94 -0.20 18.83 16.31
CA TRP A 94 -1.06 19.74 15.53
C TRP A 94 -0.70 21.23 15.63
N PRO A 95 -0.23 21.79 16.77
CA PRO A 95 0.02 23.22 16.84
C PRO A 95 1.17 23.65 15.93
N GLN A 96 2.01 22.73 15.45
CA GLN A 96 3.16 23.01 14.59
C GLN A 96 2.99 22.50 13.15
N ASN A 97 1.84 21.89 12.84
CA ASN A 97 1.59 21.28 11.54
C ASN A 97 0.16 21.55 11.10
N TYR A 98 -0.03 22.04 9.89
CA TYR A 98 -1.36 22.43 9.38
C TYR A 98 -1.62 21.99 7.93
N ILE A 99 -0.70 21.24 7.32
CA ILE A 99 -0.84 20.77 5.92
C ILE A 99 -1.49 19.38 5.85
N PHE A 100 -1.24 18.51 6.83
CA PHE A 100 -1.87 17.20 6.89
C PHE A 100 -3.28 17.30 7.50
N PHE A 101 -4.28 16.69 6.84
CA PHE A 101 -5.69 16.77 7.23
C PHE A 101 -5.95 16.40 8.70
N GLY A 102 -5.20 15.43 9.24
CA GLY A 102 -5.35 15.01 10.62
C GLY A 102 -4.94 16.08 11.62
N HIS A 103 -3.98 16.96 11.29
CA HIS A 103 -3.65 18.10 12.13
C HIS A 103 -4.59 19.27 11.89
N LEU A 104 -4.96 19.51 10.63
CA LEU A 104 -5.82 20.61 10.21
C LEU A 104 -7.19 20.60 10.91
N GLN A 105 -7.75 19.42 11.20
CA GLN A 105 -9.04 19.29 11.90
C GLN A 105 -9.06 19.90 13.33
N PHE A 106 -7.89 20.18 13.92
CA PHE A 106 -7.79 20.77 15.27
C PHE A 106 -7.66 22.30 15.26
N TRP A 107 -7.48 22.92 14.09
CA TRP A 107 -7.30 24.36 13.97
C TRP A 107 -8.63 25.09 13.88
N SER A 108 -8.75 26.24 14.56
CA SER A 108 -9.80 27.21 14.26
C SER A 108 -9.43 28.01 13.00
N PRO A 109 -10.40 28.52 12.22
CA PRO A 109 -10.11 29.31 11.03
C PRO A 109 -9.23 30.55 11.31
N ALA A 110 -9.48 31.25 12.42
CA ALA A 110 -8.73 32.45 12.80
C ALA A 110 -7.29 32.12 13.20
N ASP A 111 -7.08 31.08 14.02
CA ASP A 111 -5.73 30.67 14.42
C ASP A 111 -4.91 30.15 13.23
N LEU A 112 -5.59 29.48 12.29
CA LEU A 112 -4.95 28.96 11.08
C LEU A 112 -4.50 30.10 10.15
N GLU A 113 -5.34 31.12 9.97
CA GLU A 113 -5.00 32.30 9.17
C GLU A 113 -3.73 32.98 9.71
N VAL A 114 -3.69 33.20 11.02
CA VAL A 114 -2.51 33.73 11.71
C VAL A 114 -1.30 32.83 11.51
N ALA A 115 -1.45 31.51 11.69
CA ALA A 115 -0.35 30.57 11.50
C ALA A 115 0.17 30.50 10.05
N LEU A 116 -0.68 30.69 9.05
CA LEU A 116 -0.31 30.74 7.64
C LEU A 116 0.40 32.05 7.29
N ALA A 117 0.01 33.16 7.90
CA ALA A 117 0.64 34.46 7.68
C ALA A 117 2.01 34.59 8.37
N GLU A 118 2.14 34.06 9.58
CA GLU A 118 3.28 34.34 10.45
C GLU A 118 4.38 33.28 10.42
N ARG A 119 4.08 32.04 10.00
CA ARG A 119 5.00 30.91 10.13
C ARG A 119 5.57 30.47 8.79
N PRO A 120 6.87 30.15 8.71
CA PRO A 120 7.45 29.64 7.48
C PRO A 120 6.85 28.27 7.12
N LEU A 121 6.39 28.13 5.88
CA LEU A 121 5.78 26.89 5.35
C LEU A 121 6.79 25.76 5.13
N LEU A 122 8.02 26.12 4.73
CA LEU A 122 9.02 25.16 4.27
C LEU A 122 9.36 24.06 5.30
N PRO A 123 9.56 24.34 6.61
CA PRO A 123 9.79 23.29 7.59
C PRO A 123 8.63 22.31 7.76
N VAL A 124 7.38 22.81 7.69
CA VAL A 124 6.17 21.98 7.79
C VAL A 124 6.05 21.08 6.56
N LEU A 125 6.22 21.65 5.36
CA LEU A 125 6.23 20.92 4.10
C LEU A 125 7.30 19.84 4.09
N THR A 126 8.53 20.17 4.46
CA THR A 126 9.66 19.23 4.42
C THR A 126 9.40 17.99 5.29
N ARG A 127 8.89 18.16 6.52
CA ARG A 127 8.50 17.04 7.38
C ARG A 127 7.41 16.18 6.73
N GLN A 128 6.43 16.82 6.10
CA GLN A 128 5.35 16.13 5.41
C GLN A 128 5.85 15.34 4.19
N LEU A 129 6.74 15.90 3.36
CA LEU A 129 7.34 15.23 2.22
C LEU A 129 8.09 13.96 2.63
N VAL A 130 8.90 14.03 3.68
CA VAL A 130 9.63 12.87 4.22
C VAL A 130 8.63 11.79 4.68
N ASN A 131 7.56 12.16 5.37
CA ASN A 131 6.56 11.21 5.82
C ASN A 131 5.77 10.59 4.66
N MET A 132 5.36 11.39 3.67
CA MET A 132 4.66 10.91 2.47
C MET A 132 5.55 9.97 1.65
N SER A 133 6.84 10.29 1.48
CA SER A 133 7.78 9.43 0.74
C SER A 133 7.95 8.05 1.39
N LYS A 134 8.07 7.98 2.72
CA LYS A 134 8.13 6.70 3.46
C LYS A 134 6.87 5.86 3.29
N ILE A 135 5.70 6.51 3.23
CA ILE A 135 4.42 5.84 2.99
C ILE A 135 4.38 5.28 1.57
N ALA A 136 4.65 6.12 0.57
CA ALA A 136 4.67 5.72 -0.84
C ALA A 136 5.64 4.55 -1.05
N TRP A 137 6.86 4.66 -0.54
CA TRP A 137 7.88 3.61 -0.61
C TRP A 137 7.40 2.27 -0.03
N ARG A 138 6.86 2.29 1.19
CA ARG A 138 6.35 1.06 1.82
C ARG A 138 5.21 0.43 1.02
N LYS A 139 4.31 1.25 0.45
CA LYS A 139 3.23 0.75 -0.40
C LYS A 139 3.78 0.07 -1.66
N HIS A 140 4.78 0.67 -2.32
CA HIS A 140 5.43 0.06 -3.48
C HIS A 140 6.08 -1.28 -3.16
N LEU A 141 6.82 -1.37 -2.05
CA LEU A 141 7.44 -2.63 -1.61
C LEU A 141 6.38 -3.71 -1.33
N LEU A 142 5.27 -3.37 -0.69
CA LEU A 142 4.19 -4.33 -0.42
C LEU A 142 3.54 -4.85 -1.72
N VAL A 143 3.32 -3.98 -2.72
CA VAL A 143 2.81 -4.40 -4.03
C VAL A 143 3.82 -5.30 -4.75
N GLU A 144 5.11 -4.99 -4.68
CA GLU A 144 6.17 -5.83 -5.27
C GLU A 144 6.20 -7.22 -4.64
N VAL A 145 6.16 -7.29 -3.30
CA VAL A 145 6.09 -8.56 -2.56
C VAL A 145 4.84 -9.35 -2.95
N SER A 146 3.67 -8.71 -3.03
CA SER A 146 2.44 -9.38 -3.45
C SER A 146 2.54 -9.97 -4.85
N LEU A 147 3.03 -9.20 -5.83
CA LEU A 147 3.19 -9.70 -7.20
C LEU A 147 4.15 -10.89 -7.26
N LEU A 148 5.26 -10.84 -6.51
CA LEU A 148 6.19 -11.97 -6.42
C LEU A 148 5.53 -13.20 -5.80
N CYS A 149 4.82 -13.01 -4.68
CA CYS A 149 4.06 -14.05 -4.00
C CYS A 149 2.99 -14.67 -4.90
N ALA A 150 2.25 -13.86 -5.67
CA ALA A 150 1.25 -14.32 -6.61
C ALA A 150 1.86 -15.17 -7.73
N VAL A 151 2.96 -14.71 -8.35
CA VAL A 151 3.65 -15.44 -9.42
C VAL A 151 4.21 -16.76 -8.93
N VAL A 152 4.99 -16.74 -7.84
CA VAL A 152 5.59 -17.95 -7.26
C VAL A 152 4.51 -18.90 -6.77
N GLY A 153 3.50 -18.39 -6.05
CA GLY A 153 2.42 -19.19 -5.52
C GLY A 153 1.58 -19.85 -6.60
N THR A 154 1.24 -19.12 -7.66
CA THR A 154 0.55 -19.68 -8.83
C THR A 154 1.37 -20.77 -9.51
N ALA A 155 2.67 -20.53 -9.73
CA ALA A 155 3.56 -21.51 -10.35
C ALA A 155 3.63 -22.81 -9.52
N LEU A 156 3.71 -22.71 -8.19
CA LEU A 156 3.71 -23.86 -7.29
C LEU A 156 2.38 -24.62 -7.33
N VAL A 157 1.24 -23.92 -7.32
CA VAL A 157 -0.08 -24.57 -7.44
C VAL A 157 -0.22 -25.31 -8.77
N VAL A 158 0.23 -24.70 -9.88
CA VAL A 158 0.24 -25.35 -11.20
C VAL A 158 1.16 -26.56 -11.21
N LEU A 159 2.37 -26.45 -10.65
CA LEU A 159 3.31 -27.56 -10.54
C LEU A 159 2.72 -28.73 -9.74
N ALA A 160 2.09 -28.45 -8.59
CA ALA A 160 1.41 -29.47 -7.80
C ALA A 160 0.30 -30.17 -8.60
N ALA A 161 -0.45 -29.44 -9.43
CA ALA A 161 -1.48 -30.02 -10.29
C ALA A 161 -0.91 -30.92 -11.39
N LEU A 162 0.34 -30.67 -11.84
CA LEU A 162 1.02 -31.44 -12.88
C LEU A 162 1.76 -32.67 -12.33
N LEU A 163 2.19 -32.63 -11.07
CA LEU A 163 2.89 -33.72 -10.39
C LEU A 163 1.96 -34.79 -9.80
N ARG A 164 0.65 -34.61 -9.96
CA ARG A 164 -0.38 -35.54 -9.48
C ARG A 164 -0.36 -36.88 -10.21
#